data_AF-A0A6G0W149-F1
#
_entry.id   AF-A0A6G0W149-F1
#
_cell.length_a   1.000
_cell.length_b   1.000
_cell.length_c   1.000
_cell.angle_alpha   90.00
_cell.angle_beta   90.00
_cell.angle_gamma   90.00
#
_symmetry.space_group_name_H-M   'P 1'
#
loop_
_entity.id
_entity.type
_entity.pdbx_description
1 polymer ?
#
loop_
_entity_poly.entity_id
_entity_poly.type
_entity_poly.pdbx_seq_one_letter_code
_entity_poly.pdbx_strand_id
1 'polypeptide(L)'
;VTHTQTACDSVHHTDFYDFKNLNFYKSIRHGKVKGDPEVRDIRAFKYDPIQKIFFIKSTLMMIIKNYQIIADKLPCLYKCRLPLTLSKWKDLQKLKIVLPRDAHDFYDNLSHHQVLKARKTCE
;
A
#
# COMPACT_ATOMS: atom_id res chain seq x y z
N VAL A 1 39.92 -1.30 -5.07
CA VAL A 1 38.61 -0.62 -5.06
C VAL A 1 37.54 -1.69 -4.98
N THR A 2 37.05 -1.97 -3.77
CA THR A 2 35.97 -2.95 -3.55
C THR A 2 34.65 -2.25 -3.87
N HIS A 3 34.05 -2.59 -5.02
CA HIS A 3 32.71 -2.15 -5.35
C HIS A 3 31.73 -2.78 -4.35
N THR A 4 31.24 -1.99 -3.40
CA THR A 4 30.08 -2.35 -2.58
C THR A 4 28.87 -2.39 -3.49
N GLN A 5 28.49 -3.60 -3.88
CA GLN A 5 27.26 -3.88 -4.60
C GLN A 5 26.10 -3.50 -3.67
N THR A 6 25.49 -2.34 -3.92
CA THR A 6 24.21 -1.97 -3.30
C THR A 6 23.23 -3.09 -3.59
N ALA A 7 22.79 -3.79 -2.55
CA ALA A 7 21.71 -4.75 -2.62
C ALA A 7 20.51 -4.05 -3.27
N CYS A 8 20.15 -4.48 -4.47
CA CYS A 8 18.92 -4.07 -5.11
C CYS A 8 17.81 -4.79 -4.33
N ASP A 9 17.23 -4.11 -3.35
CA ASP A 9 16.14 -4.65 -2.56
C ASP A 9 14.93 -4.85 -3.48
N SER A 10 14.77 -6.10 -3.94
CA SER A 10 13.67 -6.50 -4.80
C SER A 10 12.37 -6.49 -4.00
N VAL A 11 11.37 -5.79 -4.51
CA VAL A 11 10.04 -5.70 -3.88
C VAL A 11 9.30 -7.03 -4.03
N HIS A 12 8.82 -7.57 -2.91
CA HIS A 12 8.05 -8.81 -2.83
C HIS A 12 6.56 -8.56 -2.53
N HIS A 13 5.71 -9.52 -2.89
CA HIS A 13 4.26 -9.41 -2.65
C HIS A 13 3.88 -9.35 -1.16
N THR A 14 4.77 -9.82 -0.29
CA THR A 14 4.67 -9.79 1.18
C THR A 14 4.86 -8.40 1.77
N ASP A 15 5.44 -7.47 1.01
CA ASP A 15 5.75 -6.12 1.49
C ASP A 15 4.49 -5.21 1.51
N PHE A 16 3.38 -5.71 0.94
CA PHE A 16 2.13 -4.97 0.84
C PHE A 16 1.12 -5.50 1.85
N TYR A 17 0.60 -4.61 2.70
CA TYR A 17 -0.42 -4.90 3.70
C TYR A 17 -1.80 -4.37 3.30
N ASP A 18 -2.87 -5.06 3.70
CA ASP A 18 -4.25 -4.62 3.49
C ASP A 18 -4.73 -3.75 4.65
N PHE A 19 -5.07 -2.51 4.33
CA PHE A 19 -5.59 -1.53 5.28
C PHE A 19 -7.10 -1.28 5.14
N LYS A 20 -7.81 -1.96 4.23
CA LYS A 20 -9.24 -1.70 3.95
C LYS A 20 -10.15 -2.02 5.12
N ASN A 21 -9.86 -3.10 5.83
CA ASN A 21 -10.63 -3.57 6.98
C ASN A 21 -10.05 -3.11 8.31
N LEU A 22 -9.00 -2.27 8.28
CA LEU A 22 -8.46 -1.65 9.47
C LEU A 22 -9.29 -0.41 9.83
N ASN A 23 -9.58 -0.25 11.11
CA ASN A 23 -10.39 0.83 11.65
C ASN A 23 -9.58 2.14 11.73
N PHE A 24 -9.11 2.66 10.60
CA PHE A 24 -8.52 4.00 10.54
C PHE A 24 -9.59 5.09 10.51
N TYR A 25 -9.24 6.27 11.03
CA TYR A 25 -10.04 7.47 10.84
C TYR A 25 -10.05 7.84 9.36
N LYS A 26 -11.23 7.75 8.71
CA LYS A 26 -11.41 8.13 7.30
C LYS A 26 -11.09 9.60 7.02
N SER A 27 -11.29 10.47 8.00
CA SER A 27 -11.05 11.91 7.89
C SER A 27 -10.93 12.53 9.28
N ILE A 28 -10.06 13.53 9.43
CA ILE A 28 -10.05 14.43 10.57
C ILE A 28 -10.95 15.62 10.23
N ARG A 29 -11.99 15.86 11.03
CA ARG A 29 -12.90 16.99 10.82
C ARG A 29 -12.43 18.17 11.67
N HIS A 30 -12.46 19.36 11.09
CA HIS A 30 -12.39 20.59 11.87
C HIS A 30 -13.59 20.67 12.82
N GLY A 31 -13.45 21.43 13.90
CA GLY A 31 -14.59 21.75 14.74
C GLY A 31 -15.65 22.58 14.01
N LYS A 32 -16.81 22.72 14.66
CA LYS A 32 -18.00 23.33 14.06
C LYS A 32 -18.22 24.77 14.51
N VAL A 33 -17.69 25.14 15.66
CA VAL A 33 -17.92 26.43 16.31
C VAL A 33 -16.66 27.31 16.22
N LYS A 34 -16.85 28.62 16.19
CA LYS A 34 -15.74 29.60 16.22
C LYS A 34 -14.95 29.42 17.51
N GLY A 35 -13.66 29.08 17.38
CA GLY A 35 -12.77 28.77 18.51
C GLY A 35 -12.51 27.27 18.70
N ASP A 36 -13.24 26.40 17.99
CA ASP A 36 -12.92 24.97 17.94
C ASP A 36 -11.59 24.74 17.18
N PRO A 37 -10.86 23.65 17.48
CA PRO A 37 -9.64 23.31 16.76
C PRO A 37 -9.90 23.00 15.29
N GLU A 38 -9.09 23.61 14.44
CA GLU A 38 -9.05 23.34 13.01
C GLU A 38 -7.96 22.34 12.68
N VAL A 39 -8.07 21.69 11.51
CA VAL A 39 -7.05 20.76 11.02
C VAL A 39 -5.67 21.44 10.88
N ARG A 40 -5.62 22.76 10.70
CA ARG A 40 -4.36 23.53 10.63
C ARG A 40 -3.63 23.64 11.96
N ASP A 41 -4.32 23.43 13.08
CA ASP A 41 -3.71 23.44 14.41
C ASP A 41 -2.85 22.19 14.68
N ILE A 42 -2.97 21.21 13.78
CA ILE A 42 -2.13 20.10 13.28
C ILE A 42 -0.60 19.93 13.57
N ARG A 43 -0.01 20.28 14.72
CA ARG A 43 1.44 20.13 15.05
C ARG A 43 2.00 18.70 15.22
N ALA A 44 1.44 17.82 16.06
CA ALA A 44 1.95 16.46 16.25
C ALA A 44 0.88 15.43 16.67
N PHE A 45 1.05 14.17 16.25
CA PHE A 45 0.26 13.03 16.72
C PHE A 45 1.07 12.21 17.73
N LYS A 46 0.50 11.93 18.91
CA LYS A 46 1.03 10.95 19.84
C LYS A 46 0.14 9.71 19.77
N TYR A 47 0.73 8.60 19.35
CA TYR A 47 0.08 7.30 19.35
C TYR A 47 0.25 6.66 20.73
N ASP A 48 -0.86 6.36 21.40
CA ASP A 48 -0.88 5.60 22.66
C ASP A 48 -1.57 4.25 22.41
N PRO A 49 -0.87 3.11 22.60
CA PRO A 49 -1.40 1.79 22.31
C PRO A 49 -2.56 1.37 23.23
N ILE A 50 -2.77 2.07 24.35
CA ILE A 50 -3.80 1.73 25.33
C ILE A 50 -5.04 2.60 25.14
N GLN A 51 -4.88 3.92 24.95
CA GLN A 51 -6.01 4.82 24.68
C GLN A 51 -5.60 6.06 23.89
N LYS A 52 -6.11 6.13 22.65
CA LYS A 52 -6.34 7.35 21.84
C LYS A 52 -5.11 7.88 21.07
N ILE A 53 -5.37 8.26 19.83
CA ILE A 53 -4.47 9.16 19.09
C ILE A 53 -4.67 10.55 19.68
N PHE A 54 -3.63 11.11 20.28
CA PHE A 54 -3.66 12.47 20.77
C PHE A 54 -3.10 13.40 19.71
N PHE A 55 -3.76 14.53 19.53
CA PHE A 55 -3.24 15.61 18.73
C PHE A 55 -2.73 16.72 19.68
N ILE A 56 -1.42 17.06 19.61
CA ILE A 56 -0.80 18.03 20.52
C ILE A 56 -1.02 19.45 19.96
N LYS A 57 -2.04 20.14 20.47
CA LYS A 57 -2.17 21.60 20.34
C LYS A 57 -1.63 22.24 21.62
N SER A 58 -0.34 22.62 21.61
CA SER A 58 0.50 23.30 22.64
C SER A 58 0.27 23.12 24.15
N THR A 59 -0.86 22.65 24.66
CA THR A 59 -1.14 22.32 26.07
C THR A 59 -2.47 21.56 26.30
N LEU A 60 -3.30 21.29 25.28
CA LEU A 60 -4.60 20.61 25.44
C LEU A 60 -4.65 19.28 24.66
N MET A 61 -4.81 18.17 25.38
CA MET A 61 -5.07 16.84 24.83
C MET A 61 -6.55 16.68 24.52
N MET A 62 -6.90 16.60 23.23
CA MET A 62 -8.22 16.13 22.82
C MET A 62 -8.20 14.64 22.49
N ILE A 63 -9.25 13.98 22.94
CA ILE A 63 -9.44 12.53 22.91
C ILE A 63 -10.32 12.17 21.72
N ILE A 64 -9.80 11.38 20.77
CA ILE A 64 -10.65 10.80 19.74
C ILE A 64 -11.36 9.57 20.33
N LYS A 65 -12.69 9.62 20.42
CA LYS A 65 -13.50 8.69 21.22
C LYS A 65 -13.77 7.32 20.58
N ASN A 66 -13.36 7.10 19.33
CA ASN A 66 -13.69 5.87 18.60
C ASN A 66 -12.41 5.14 18.17
N TYR A 67 -11.72 4.51 19.12
CA TYR A 67 -10.64 3.58 18.79
C TYR A 67 -11.13 2.15 18.99
N GLN A 68 -10.81 1.28 18.04
CA GLN A 68 -10.84 -0.17 18.23
C GLN A 68 -9.45 -0.71 17.94
N ILE A 69 -9.12 -1.78 18.66
CA ILE A 69 -7.83 -2.44 18.76
C ILE A 69 -7.22 -2.64 17.36
N ILE A 70 -5.98 -2.17 17.18
CA ILE A 70 -5.17 -2.51 16.01
C ILE A 70 -4.89 -4.00 16.11
N ALA A 71 -5.30 -4.79 15.11
CA ALA A 71 -5.00 -6.21 15.08
C ALA A 71 -3.49 -6.44 15.21
N ASP A 72 -3.06 -7.36 16.09
CA ASP A 72 -1.65 -7.64 16.39
C ASP A 72 -0.82 -8.00 15.13
N LYS A 73 -1.49 -8.42 14.05
CA LYS A 73 -0.88 -8.66 12.74
C LYS A 73 -1.71 -8.03 11.63
N LEU A 74 -1.07 -7.19 10.82
CA LEU A 74 -1.69 -6.68 9.60
C LEU A 74 -1.81 -7.81 8.57
N PRO A 75 -2.98 -7.99 7.94
CA PRO A 75 -3.12 -8.95 6.85
C PRO A 75 -2.31 -8.49 5.63
N CYS A 76 -1.69 -9.42 4.91
CA CYS A 76 -1.05 -9.13 3.62
C CYS A 76 -2.11 -8.77 2.56
N LEU A 77 -1.83 -7.74 1.76
CA LEU A 77 -2.67 -7.32 0.63
C LEU A 77 -2.73 -8.37 -0.47
N TYR A 78 -1.60 -9.03 -0.70
CA TYR A 78 -1.45 -10.05 -1.71
C TYR A 78 -1.05 -11.38 -1.05
N LYS A 79 -1.73 -12.47 -1.44
CA LYS A 79 -1.38 -13.83 -0.98
C LYS A 79 -0.22 -14.43 -1.77
N CYS A 80 -0.05 -13.96 -3.01
CA CYS A 80 0.97 -14.41 -3.95
C CYS A 80 1.24 -13.30 -4.97
N ARG A 81 2.30 -13.45 -5.76
CA ARG A 81 2.60 -12.55 -6.89
C ARG A 81 1.42 -12.55 -7.87
N LEU A 82 0.95 -11.37 -8.26
CA LEU A 82 -0.16 -11.29 -9.20
C LEU A 82 0.29 -11.80 -10.58
N PRO A 83 -0.43 -12.77 -11.17
CA PRO A 83 -0.17 -13.21 -12.53
C PRO A 83 -0.52 -12.11 -13.53
N LEU A 84 0.24 -12.05 -14.62
CA LEU A 84 -0.04 -11.15 -15.72
C LEU A 84 -1.27 -11.61 -16.50
N THR A 85 -1.96 -10.67 -17.14
CA THR A 85 -2.95 -11.03 -18.16
C THR A 85 -2.23 -11.62 -19.38
N LEU A 86 -2.90 -12.54 -20.09
CA LEU A 86 -2.33 -13.15 -21.30
C LEU A 86 -1.91 -12.10 -22.34
N SER A 87 -2.71 -11.04 -22.52
CA SER A 87 -2.37 -9.94 -23.43
C SER A 87 -1.06 -9.26 -23.03
N LYS A 88 -0.95 -8.88 -21.75
CA LYS A 88 0.25 -8.20 -21.25
C LYS A 88 1.48 -9.10 -21.36
N TRP A 89 1.34 -10.40 -21.08
CA TRP A 89 2.42 -11.36 -21.28
C TRP A 89 2.84 -11.46 -22.75
N LYS A 90 1.88 -11.56 -23.69
CA LYS A 90 2.19 -11.55 -25.14
C LYS A 90 2.92 -10.29 -25.59
N ASP A 91 2.54 -9.14 -25.07
CA ASP A 91 3.20 -7.88 -25.39
C ASP A 91 4.63 -7.83 -24.84
N LEU A 92 4.88 -8.38 -23.64
CA LEU A 92 6.24 -8.55 -23.11
C LEU A 92 7.07 -9.51 -23.97
N GLN A 93 6.49 -10.60 -24.44
CA GLN A 93 7.15 -11.55 -25.34
C GLN A 93 7.56 -10.89 -26.66
N LYS A 94 6.74 -9.99 -27.20
CA LYS A 94 7.11 -9.19 -28.38
C LYS A 94 8.27 -8.25 -28.10
N LEU A 95 8.39 -7.69 -26.89
CA LEU A 95 9.52 -6.80 -26.55
C LEU A 95 10.86 -7.53 -26.47
N LYS A 96 10.88 -8.86 -26.33
CA LYS A 96 12.13 -9.63 -26.25
C LYS A 96 13.06 -9.42 -27.45
N ILE A 97 12.52 -9.09 -28.63
CA ILE A 97 13.34 -8.87 -29.84
C ILE A 97 14.34 -7.70 -29.70
N VAL A 98 14.04 -6.72 -28.85
CA VAL A 98 14.93 -5.56 -28.60
C VAL A 98 15.73 -5.70 -27.31
N LEU A 99 15.51 -6.78 -26.54
CA LEU A 99 16.17 -7.02 -25.27
C LEU A 99 17.34 -8.01 -25.42
N PRO A 100 18.42 -7.84 -24.64
CA PRO A 100 19.50 -8.81 -24.54
C PRO A 100 19.00 -10.24 -24.21
N ARG A 101 19.64 -11.26 -24.79
CA ARG A 101 19.23 -12.69 -24.66
C ARG A 101 19.27 -13.20 -23.22
N ASP A 102 20.21 -12.72 -22.43
CA ASP A 102 20.33 -13.01 -20.99
C ASP A 102 19.11 -12.57 -20.17
N ALA A 103 18.36 -11.57 -20.65
CA ALA A 103 17.11 -11.15 -20.01
C ALA A 103 15.91 -12.02 -20.40
N HIS A 104 16.00 -12.87 -21.45
CA HIS A 104 14.84 -13.56 -22.01
C HIS A 104 14.25 -14.58 -21.03
N ASP A 105 15.10 -15.32 -20.32
CA ASP A 105 14.70 -16.32 -19.32
C ASP A 105 13.80 -15.71 -18.24
N PHE A 106 14.03 -14.45 -17.86
CA PHE A 106 13.19 -13.77 -16.89
C PHE A 106 11.75 -13.60 -17.40
N TYR A 107 11.57 -13.18 -18.66
CA TYR A 107 10.24 -12.93 -19.24
C TYR A 107 9.48 -14.22 -19.56
N ASP A 108 10.19 -15.29 -19.91
CA ASP A 108 9.60 -16.59 -20.23
C ASP A 108 8.99 -17.25 -19.00
N ASN A 109 9.62 -17.08 -17.84
CA ASN A 109 9.17 -17.65 -16.57
C ASN A 109 8.17 -16.75 -15.80
N LEU A 110 7.66 -15.67 -16.40
CA LEU A 110 6.65 -14.82 -15.76
C LEU A 110 5.30 -15.56 -15.66
N SER A 111 4.78 -15.67 -14.43
CA SER A 111 3.43 -16.19 -14.18
C SER A 111 2.37 -15.35 -14.88
N HIS A 112 1.51 -16.01 -15.65
CA HIS A 112 0.46 -15.37 -16.44
C HIS A 112 -0.77 -16.27 -16.58
N HIS A 113 -1.91 -15.66 -16.87
CA HIS A 113 -3.13 -16.38 -17.18
C HIS A 113 -3.07 -17.01 -18.58
N GLN A 114 -3.65 -18.20 -18.74
CA GLN A 114 -3.76 -18.89 -20.03
C GLN A 114 -4.88 -18.38 -20.93
N VAL A 115 -5.82 -17.60 -20.38
CA VAL A 115 -7.02 -17.12 -21.09
C VAL A 115 -7.01 -15.58 -21.15
N LEU A 116 -7.55 -15.04 -22.24
CA LEU A 116 -7.77 -13.59 -22.36
C LEU A 116 -8.81 -13.13 -21.36
N LYS A 117 -8.56 -11.96 -20.75
CA LYS A 117 -9.53 -11.36 -19.83
C LYS A 117 -10.77 -10.95 -20.62
N ALA A 118 -11.92 -11.48 -20.24
CA ALA A 118 -13.20 -11.08 -20.81
C ALA A 118 -13.40 -9.57 -20.62
N ARG A 119 -13.92 -8.90 -21.64
CA ARG A 119 -14.37 -7.51 -21.49
C ARG A 119 -15.57 -7.51 -20.55
N LYS A 120 -15.55 -6.64 -19.53
CA LYS A 120 -16.75 -6.38 -18.74
C LYS A 120 -17.74 -5.68 -19.68
N THR A 121 -18.81 -6.37 -20.05
CA THR A 121 -19.99 -5.73 -20.63
C THR A 121 -20.65 -4.91 -19.53
N CYS A 122 -20.82 -3.62 -19.76
CA CYS A 122 -21.64 -2.78 -18.90
C CYS A 122 -23.11 -3.11 -19.19
N GLU A 123 -23.83 -3.55 -18.18
CA GLU A 123 -25.31 -3.52 -18.14
C GLU A 123 -25.77 -2.21 -17.50
#